data_AF-A0AAU4ERR1-F1
#
_entry.id   AF-A0AAU4ERR1-F1
#
_cell.length_a   1.000
_cell.length_b   1.000
_cell.length_c   1.000
_cell.angle_alpha   90.00
_cell.angle_beta   90.00
_cell.angle_gamma   90.00
#
_symmetry.space_group_name_H-M   'P 1'
#
loop_
_entity.id
_entity.type
_entity.pdbx_description
1 polymer ?
#
loop_
_entity_poly.entity_id
_entity_poly.type
_entity_poly.pdbx_seq_one_letter_code
_entity_poly.pdbx_strand_id
1 'polypeptide(L)'
;MIEGPPARVNFALELTSTGAATVLKAAGEIDASVSGELRDRLATAIESGTPVIADLTDVTFCDSTGLTALIHAHRAADAAGTRFVLVTRQRAVLRPISLLGLADMLEIHPDVEAARAAVG
;
A
#
# COMPACT_ATOMS: atom_id res chain seq x y z
N MET A 1 2.90 34.40 -16.02
CA MET A 1 3.12 32.98 -15.72
C MET A 1 3.26 32.91 -14.21
N ILE A 2 2.18 32.61 -13.49
CA ILE A 2 2.22 32.52 -12.01
C ILE A 2 2.32 31.03 -11.73
N GLU A 3 3.53 30.54 -11.46
CA GLU A 3 3.69 29.23 -10.83
C GLU A 3 3.01 29.32 -9.46
N GLY A 4 1.95 28.52 -9.27
CA GLY A 4 1.30 28.40 -7.98
C GLY A 4 2.28 27.91 -6.91
N PRO A 5 1.98 28.09 -5.61
CA PRO A 5 2.80 27.51 -4.56
C PRO A 5 3.01 26.01 -4.84
N PRO A 6 4.19 25.44 -4.55
CA PRO A 6 4.40 24.00 -4.71
C PRO A 6 3.27 23.29 -3.97
N ALA A 7 2.59 22.37 -4.67
CA ALA A 7 1.56 21.54 -4.08
C ALA A 7 2.12 21.00 -2.76
N ARG A 8 1.42 21.26 -1.65
CA ARG A 8 1.83 20.70 -0.36
C ARG A 8 1.87 19.21 -0.56
N VAL A 9 3.07 18.63 -0.43
CA VAL A 9 3.28 17.20 -0.59
C VAL A 9 2.65 16.54 0.63
N ASN A 10 1.35 16.22 0.52
CA ASN A 10 0.58 15.51 1.54
C ASN A 10 0.78 13.99 1.42
N PHE A 11 1.84 13.52 0.76
CA PHE A 11 2.10 12.11 0.55
C PHE A 11 3.58 11.77 0.74
N ALA A 12 3.86 10.72 1.50
CA ALA A 12 5.21 10.19 1.67
C ALA A 12 5.21 8.67 1.46
N LEU A 13 6.27 8.18 0.82
CA LEU A 13 6.53 6.76 0.60
C LEU A 13 7.94 6.42 1.04
N GLU A 14 8.04 5.41 1.90
CA GLU A 14 9.31 4.88 2.37
C GLU A 14 9.33 3.36 2.17
N LEU A 15 10.41 2.85 1.58
CA LEU A 15 10.63 1.41 1.42
C LEU A 15 11.77 0.96 2.31
N THR A 16 11.51 -0.06 3.12
CA THR A 16 12.50 -0.72 3.96
C THR A 16 12.49 -2.21 3.65
N SER A 17 13.54 -2.69 3.00
CA SER A 17 13.72 -4.12 2.72
C SER A 17 14.57 -4.76 3.81
N THR A 18 14.03 -5.82 4.40
CA THR A 18 14.78 -6.78 5.20
C THR A 18 14.88 -8.07 4.39
N GLY A 19 15.90 -8.90 4.63
CA GLY A 19 16.02 -10.18 3.92
C GLY A 19 14.80 -11.12 4.06
N ALA A 20 13.91 -10.84 5.02
CA ALA A 20 12.68 -11.59 5.25
C ALA A 20 11.42 -10.98 4.57
N ALA A 21 11.35 -9.64 4.45
CA ALA A 21 10.21 -8.94 3.85
C ALA A 21 10.57 -7.50 3.50
N THR A 22 9.88 -6.94 2.51
CA THR A 22 9.90 -5.52 2.17
C THR A 22 8.68 -4.81 2.75
N VAL A 23 8.90 -3.76 3.56
CA VAL A 23 7.85 -2.91 4.10
C VAL A 23 7.80 -1.62 3.28
N LEU A 24 6.66 -1.34 2.67
CA LEU A 24 6.36 -0.06 2.03
C LEU A 24 5.44 0.73 2.95
N LYS A 25 5.93 1.81 3.53
CA LYS A 25 5.16 2.70 4.38
C LYS A 25 4.66 3.89 3.57
N ALA A 26 3.35 4.10 3.58
CA ALA A 26 2.69 5.25 2.96
C ALA A 26 2.05 6.13 4.04
N ALA A 27 2.16 7.44 3.87
CA ALA A 27 1.54 8.41 4.76
C ALA A 27 0.82 9.52 3.97
N GLY A 28 -0.29 10.00 4.53
CA GLY A 28 -1.08 11.08 3.97
C GLY A 28 -2.12 10.65 2.94
N GLU A 29 -2.27 11.39 1.85
CA GLU A 29 -3.38 11.21 0.89
C GLU A 29 -2.94 10.37 -0.31
N ILE A 30 -3.71 9.32 -0.62
CA ILE A 30 -3.55 8.50 -1.82
C ILE A 30 -4.69 8.84 -2.79
N ASP A 31 -4.34 9.59 -3.83
CA ASP A 31 -5.24 9.95 -4.93
C ASP A 31 -4.61 9.68 -6.29
N ALA A 32 -5.30 10.06 -7.37
CA ALA A 32 -4.84 9.89 -8.74
C ALA A 32 -3.46 10.52 -9.05
N SER A 33 -3.02 11.53 -8.28
CA SER A 33 -1.72 12.19 -8.48
C SER A 33 -0.55 11.35 -8.00
N VAL A 34 -0.76 10.47 -7.02
CA VAL A 34 0.30 9.64 -6.40
C VAL A 34 0.09 8.14 -6.57
N SER A 35 -1.09 7.69 -7.00
CA SER A 35 -1.39 6.26 -7.18
C SER A 35 -0.51 5.58 -8.23
N GLY A 36 -0.04 6.32 -9.24
CA GLY A 36 0.98 5.84 -10.19
C GLY A 36 2.30 5.50 -9.51
N GLU A 37 2.83 6.40 -8.67
CA GLU A 37 4.06 6.17 -7.91
C GLU A 37 3.89 4.97 -6.95
N LEU A 38 2.78 4.92 -6.21
CA LEU A 38 2.49 3.80 -5.31
C LEU A 38 2.51 2.45 -6.05
N ARG A 39 1.84 2.38 -7.21
CA ARG A 39 1.79 1.17 -8.04
C ARG A 39 3.19 0.73 -8.47
N ASP A 40 3.99 1.66 -8.97
CA ASP A 40 5.31 1.35 -9.51
C ASP A 40 6.25 0.88 -8.39
N ARG A 41 6.20 1.52 -7.21
CA ARG A 41 6.97 1.10 -6.03
C ARG A 41 6.57 -0.29 -5.52
N LEU A 42 5.27 -0.58 -5.49
CA LEU A 42 4.77 -1.90 -5.12
C LEU A 42 5.20 -2.98 -6.11
N ALA A 43 5.14 -2.69 -7.41
CA ALA A 43 5.60 -3.61 -8.45
C ALA A 43 7.09 -3.94 -8.28
N THR A 44 7.96 -2.94 -8.12
CA THR A 44 9.39 -3.15 -7.87
C THR A 44 9.63 -3.96 -6.58
N ALA A 45 8.87 -3.72 -5.52
CA ALA A 45 8.99 -4.49 -4.29
C ALA A 45 8.61 -5.96 -4.48
N ILE A 46 7.55 -6.24 -5.26
CA ILE A 46 7.08 -7.60 -5.57
C ILE A 46 8.11 -8.34 -6.45
N GLU A 47 8.70 -7.66 -7.44
CA GLU A 47 9.73 -8.23 -8.30
C GLU A 47 10.98 -8.70 -7.54
N SER A 48 11.21 -8.20 -6.32
CA SER A 48 12.30 -8.66 -5.45
C SER A 48 12.14 -10.12 -4.98
N GLY A 49 10.92 -10.69 -5.07
CA GLY A 49 10.62 -12.05 -4.63
C GLY A 49 10.45 -12.21 -3.12
N THR A 50 10.61 -11.13 -2.33
CA THR A 50 10.33 -11.14 -0.89
C THR A 50 8.87 -10.76 -0.60
N PRO A 51 8.28 -11.26 0.50
CA PRO A 51 6.97 -10.78 0.95
C PRO A 51 6.92 -9.26 1.07
N VAL A 52 5.79 -8.66 0.68
CA VAL A 52 5.56 -7.22 0.71
C VAL A 52 4.48 -6.88 1.73
N ILE A 53 4.81 -5.97 2.64
CA ILE A 53 3.92 -5.42 3.65
C ILE A 53 3.66 -3.95 3.29
N ALA A 54 2.43 -3.60 2.93
CA ALA A 54 2.04 -2.21 2.73
C ALA A 54 1.49 -1.62 4.04
N ASP A 55 2.31 -0.80 4.70
CA ASP A 55 1.92 -0.06 5.89
C ASP A 55 1.21 1.24 5.51
N LEU A 56 -0.11 1.23 5.71
CA LEU A 56 -1.04 2.32 5.43
C LEU A 56 -1.62 2.89 6.73
N THR A 57 -0.89 2.78 7.85
CA THR A 57 -1.35 3.27 9.16
C THR A 57 -1.39 4.80 9.26
N ASP A 58 -0.58 5.49 8.47
CA ASP A 58 -0.51 6.96 8.41
C ASP A 58 -1.26 7.54 7.20
N VAL A 59 -2.02 6.72 6.47
CA VAL A 59 -2.85 7.16 5.32
C VAL A 59 -4.14 7.79 5.82
N THR A 60 -4.34 9.06 5.47
CA THR A 60 -5.48 9.88 5.89
C THR A 60 -6.63 9.88 4.87
N PHE A 61 -6.34 9.55 3.61
CA PHE A 61 -7.32 9.48 2.53
C PHE A 61 -6.88 8.45 1.48
N CYS A 62 -7.83 7.72 0.90
CA CYS A 62 -7.57 6.79 -0.20
C CYS A 62 -8.78 6.78 -1.14
N ASP A 63 -8.59 7.22 -2.39
CA ASP A 63 -9.63 7.17 -3.42
C ASP A 63 -9.67 5.81 -4.15
N SER A 64 -10.50 5.72 -5.19
CA SER A 64 -10.63 4.51 -6.00
C SER A 64 -9.35 4.14 -6.76
N THR A 65 -8.51 5.11 -7.13
CA THR A 65 -7.24 4.85 -7.83
C THR A 65 -6.20 4.26 -6.89
N GLY A 66 -6.15 4.74 -5.64
CA GLY A 66 -5.33 4.15 -4.58
C GLY A 66 -5.71 2.70 -4.29
N LEU A 67 -7.01 2.42 -4.13
CA LEU A 67 -7.50 1.05 -3.94
C LEU A 67 -7.18 0.16 -5.14
N THR A 68 -7.35 0.68 -6.35
CA THR A 68 -7.02 -0.04 -7.58
C THR A 68 -5.53 -0.41 -7.61
N ALA A 69 -4.63 0.51 -7.21
CA ALA A 69 -3.20 0.21 -7.08
C ALA A 69 -2.91 -0.93 -6.10
N LEU A 70 -3.57 -0.96 -4.93
CA LEU A 70 -3.43 -2.05 -3.95
C LEU A 70 -3.94 -3.39 -4.49
N ILE A 71 -5.05 -3.39 -5.23
CA ILE A 71 -5.60 -4.60 -5.87
C ILE A 71 -4.65 -5.12 -6.95
N HIS A 72 -4.07 -4.23 -7.75
CA HIS A 72 -3.06 -4.61 -8.74
C HIS A 72 -1.82 -5.21 -8.09
N ALA A 73 -1.35 -4.63 -6.99
CA ALA A 73 -0.22 -5.17 -6.23
C ALA A 73 -0.52 -6.56 -5.68
N HIS A 74 -1.70 -6.77 -5.09
CA HIS A 74 -2.12 -8.08 -4.61
C HIS A 74 -2.10 -9.14 -5.73
N ARG A 75 -2.67 -8.82 -6.89
CA ARG A 75 -2.69 -9.72 -8.05
C ARG A 75 -1.30 -9.99 -8.63
N ALA A 76 -0.44 -8.97 -8.66
CA ALA A 76 0.94 -9.11 -9.12
C ALA A 76 1.75 -10.00 -8.17
N ALA A 77 1.55 -9.85 -6.86
CA ALA A 77 2.19 -10.67 -5.85
C ALA A 77 1.77 -12.14 -5.95
N ASP A 78 0.46 -12.40 -6.11
CA ASP A 78 -0.09 -13.74 -6.33
C ASP A 78 0.48 -14.39 -7.59
N ALA A 79 0.52 -13.67 -8.71
CA ALA A 79 1.13 -14.13 -9.95
C ALA A 79 2.64 -14.42 -9.82
N ALA A 80 3.34 -13.68 -8.97
CA ALA A 80 4.76 -13.88 -8.67
C ALA A 80 5.02 -14.97 -7.60
N GLY A 81 3.98 -15.54 -6.99
CA GLY A 81 4.11 -16.49 -5.88
C GLY A 81 4.65 -15.86 -4.60
N THR A 82 4.46 -14.55 -4.41
CA THR A 82 4.89 -13.78 -3.24
C THR A 82 3.68 -13.36 -2.39
N ARG A 83 3.89 -13.14 -1.09
CA ARG A 83 2.84 -12.65 -0.20
C ARG A 83 2.76 -11.13 -0.27
N PHE A 84 1.54 -10.60 -0.38
CA PHE A 84 1.25 -9.18 -0.23
C PHE A 84 0.17 -8.98 0.82
N VAL A 85 0.49 -8.21 1.86
CA VAL A 85 -0.42 -7.95 2.99
C VAL A 85 -0.49 -6.46 3.28
N LEU A 86 -1.63 -6.01 3.82
CA LEU A 86 -1.86 -4.62 4.22
C LEU A 86 -1.75 -4.49 5.73
N VAL A 87 -1.27 -3.34 6.19
CA VAL A 87 -1.26 -2.96 7.60
C VAL A 87 -2.00 -1.64 7.74
N THR A 88 -3.17 -1.64 8.37
CA THR A 88 -3.90 -0.40 8.65
C THR A 88 -5.02 -0.59 9.65
N ARG A 89 -5.28 0.46 10.43
CA ARG A 89 -6.51 0.63 11.22
C ARG A 89 -7.34 1.82 10.72
N GLN A 90 -6.92 2.46 9.63
CA GLN A 90 -7.50 3.71 9.16
C GLN A 90 -8.81 3.48 8.43
N ARG A 91 -9.87 4.15 8.89
CA ARG A 91 -11.19 4.09 8.22
C ARG A 91 -11.14 4.60 6.78
N ALA A 92 -10.20 5.50 6.48
CA ALA A 92 -9.94 6.01 5.13
C ALA A 92 -9.61 4.90 4.13
N VAL A 93 -9.02 3.80 4.59
CA VAL A 93 -8.66 2.64 3.77
C VAL A 93 -9.65 1.50 3.97
N LEU A 94 -9.99 1.19 5.23
CA LEU A 94 -10.86 0.05 5.56
C LEU A 94 -12.29 0.20 5.02
N ARG A 95 -12.89 1.40 5.10
CA ARG A 95 -14.29 1.58 4.69
C ARG A 95 -14.47 1.34 3.19
N PRO A 96 -13.66 1.92 2.29
CA PRO A 96 -13.74 1.59 0.87
C PRO A 96 -13.50 0.10 0.56
N ILE A 97 -12.52 -0.55 1.21
CA ILE A 97 -12.28 -1.99 1.06
C ILE A 97 -13.53 -2.80 1.40
N SER A 98 -14.18 -2.50 2.53
CA SER A 98 -15.41 -3.19 2.94
C SER A 98 -16.57 -2.93 1.98
N LEU A 99 -16.75 -1.68 1.52
CA LEU A 99 -17.83 -1.32 0.60
C LEU A 99 -17.70 -2.02 -0.76
N LEU A 100 -16.47 -2.28 -1.20
CA LEU A 100 -16.17 -2.96 -2.46
C LEU A 100 -16.10 -4.49 -2.31
N GLY A 101 -16.32 -5.04 -1.11
CA GLY A 101 -16.23 -6.48 -0.86
C GLY A 101 -14.81 -7.04 -1.01
N LEU A 102 -13.78 -6.21 -0.83
CA LEU A 102 -12.38 -6.60 -1.02
C LEU A 102 -11.73 -7.17 0.24
N ALA A 103 -12.44 -7.15 1.37
CA ALA A 103 -11.93 -7.61 2.66
C ALA A 103 -11.55 -9.09 2.67
N ASP A 104 -12.24 -9.92 1.89
CA ASP A 104 -11.93 -11.36 1.80
C ASP A 104 -10.73 -11.66 0.90
N MET A 105 -10.36 -10.70 0.04
CA MET A 105 -9.23 -10.83 -0.89
C MET A 105 -7.94 -10.28 -0.28
N LEU A 106 -8.03 -9.18 0.47
CA LEU A 106 -6.87 -8.50 1.03
C LEU A 106 -6.64 -8.97 2.46
N GLU A 107 -5.48 -9.56 2.72
CA GLU A 107 -5.05 -9.88 4.07
C GLU A 107 -4.63 -8.59 4.80
N ILE A 108 -5.38 -8.21 5.84
CA ILE A 108 -5.18 -6.95 6.58
C ILE A 108 -4.81 -7.24 8.03
N HIS A 109 -3.71 -6.62 8.45
CA HIS A 109 -3.17 -6.74 9.80
C HIS A 109 -3.26 -5.41 10.57
N PRO A 110 -3.33 -5.49 11.91
CA PRO A 110 -3.38 -4.31 12.76
C PRO A 110 -2.11 -3.45 12.73
N ASP A 111 -0.94 -4.09 12.67
CA ASP A 111 0.39 -3.49 12.75
C ASP A 111 1.42 -4.32 11.99
N VAL A 112 2.60 -3.73 11.75
CA VAL A 112 3.68 -4.33 10.95
C VAL A 112 4.22 -5.60 11.61
N GLU A 113 4.20 -5.69 12.94
CA GLU A 113 4.70 -6.87 13.65
C GLU A 113 3.80 -8.08 13.41
N ALA A 114 2.47 -7.92 13.53
CA ALA A 114 1.53 -8.98 13.17
C ALA A 114 1.66 -9.40 11.70
N ALA A 115 1.83 -8.45 10.78
CA ALA A 115 2.05 -8.74 9.37
C ALA A 115 3.36 -9.51 9.12
N ARG A 116 4.46 -9.12 9.77
CA ARG A 116 5.75 -9.81 9.68
C ARG A 116 5.66 -11.26 10.16
N ALA A 117 4.97 -11.49 11.27
CA ALA A 117 4.72 -12.83 11.79
C ALA A 117 3.85 -13.70 10.87
N ALA A 118 3.00 -13.10 10.04
CA ALA A 118 2.12 -13.81 9.10
C ALA A 118 2.79 -14.14 7.75
N VAL A 119 3.81 -13.39 7.35
CA VAL A 119 4.54 -13.60 6.08
C VAL A 119 5.87 -14.34 6.22
N GLY A 120 6.42 -14.42 7.44
CA GLY A 120 7.60 -15.24 7.77
C GLY A 120 7.23 -16.68 8.12
#